data_AF-A0A2A3HI57-F1
#
_entry.id   AF-A0A2A3HI57-F1
#
_cell.length_a   1.000
_cell.length_b   1.000
_cell.length_c   1.000
_cell.angle_alpha   90.00
_cell.angle_beta   90.00
_cell.angle_gamma   90.00
#
_symmetry.space_group_name_H-M   'P 1'
#
loop_
_entity.id
_entity.type
_entity.pdbx_description
1 polymer ?
#
loop_
_entity_poly.entity_id
_entity_poly.type
_entity_poly.pdbx_seq_one_letter_code
_entity_poly.pdbx_strand_id
1 'polypeptide(L)'
;MVDICSYVLILASVVLFGYSLSRLIDGFSTVQKKMQDYRQMLAEYEAPPDATRRINTLQNGFLALGYVVLAHLAGFTLWFLALMAAKFTLSCCFSDKLHCLVIHRERTLSRRFYGLLKADALLNIFLSAFLLLVLVL
;
A
#
# COMPACT_ATOMS: atom_id res chain seq x y z
N MET A 1 24.25 14.40 8.37
CA MET A 1 24.68 13.00 8.21
C MET A 1 23.47 12.23 7.72
N VAL A 2 23.58 11.53 6.59
CA VAL A 2 22.51 10.64 6.11
C VAL A 2 22.62 9.38 6.96
N ASP A 3 21.77 9.26 7.98
CA ASP A 3 21.78 8.11 8.88
C ASP A 3 21.30 6.85 8.15
N ILE A 4 21.63 5.66 8.71
CA ILE A 4 21.19 4.36 8.19
C ILE A 4 19.67 4.35 7.93
N CYS A 5 18.89 5.04 8.78
CA CYS A 5 17.45 5.19 8.62
C CYS A 5 17.05 5.87 7.31
N SER A 6 17.80 6.87 6.87
CA SER A 6 17.56 7.58 5.61
C SER A 6 17.83 6.69 4.40
N TYR A 7 18.88 5.86 4.43
CA TYR A 7 19.14 4.87 3.38
C TYR A 7 18.04 3.81 3.29
N VAL A 8 17.57 3.32 4.44
CA VAL A 8 16.44 2.38 4.49
C VAL A 8 15.17 3.04 3.96
N LEU A 9 14.92 4.31 4.29
CA LEU A 9 13.75 5.05 3.79
C LEU A 9 13.83 5.31 2.28
N ILE A 10 15.02 5.60 1.76
CA ILE A 10 15.26 5.74 0.31
C ILE A 10 14.95 4.42 -0.39
N LEU A 11 15.53 3.30 0.09
CA LEU A 11 15.30 1.98 -0.51
C LEU A 11 13.81 1.62 -0.50
N ALA A 12 13.14 1.81 0.64
CA ALA A 12 11.72 1.56 0.78
C ALA A 12 10.88 2.47 -0.14
N SER A 13 11.26 3.73 -0.30
CA SER A 13 10.61 4.68 -1.22
C SER A 13 10.76 4.27 -2.67
N VAL A 14 11.94 3.79 -3.10
CA VAL A 14 12.16 3.28 -4.47
C VAL A 14 11.29 2.05 -4.74
N VAL A 15 11.26 1.10 -3.80
CA VAL A 15 10.43 -0.11 -3.94
C VAL A 15 8.95 0.26 -4.01
N LEU A 16 8.48 1.15 -3.12
CA LEU A 16 7.11 1.63 -3.10
C LEU A 16 6.74 2.37 -4.39
N PHE A 17 7.65 3.19 -4.91
CA PHE A 17 7.49 3.92 -6.16
C PHE A 17 7.32 2.95 -7.33
N GLY A 18 8.25 2.01 -7.50
CA GLY A 18 8.21 1.02 -8.59
C GLY A 18 6.95 0.16 -8.54
N TYR A 19 6.55 -0.29 -7.35
CA TYR A 19 5.33 -1.06 -7.15
C TYR A 19 4.07 -0.26 -7.49
N SER A 20 4.01 1.00 -7.06
CA SER A 20 2.88 1.89 -7.32
C SER A 20 2.79 2.28 -8.79
N LEU A 21 3.93 2.46 -9.46
CA LEU A 21 4.01 2.69 -10.90
C LEU A 21 3.50 1.48 -11.69
N SER A 22 3.90 0.26 -11.30
CA SER A 22 3.37 -0.97 -11.91
C SER A 22 1.85 -1.06 -11.77
N ARG A 23 1.30 -0.77 -10.57
CA ARG A 23 -0.16 -0.72 -10.34
C ARG A 23 -0.86 0.38 -11.15
N LEU A 24 -0.19 1.49 -11.43
CA LEU A 24 -0.73 2.58 -12.25
C LEU A 24 -0.86 2.17 -13.72
N ILE A 25 0.16 1.49 -14.24
CA ILE A 25 0.24 1.04 -15.63
C ILE A 25 -0.73 -0.13 -15.87
N ASP A 26 -0.95 -0.97 -14.85
CA ASP A 26 -1.90 -2.07 -14.93
C ASP A 26 -3.30 -1.59 -15.38
N GLY A 27 -3.82 -2.27 -16.41
CA GLY A 27 -5.17 -2.09 -16.92
C GLY A 27 -6.21 -2.76 -16.01
N PHE A 28 -7.48 -2.38 -16.17
CA PHE A 28 -8.59 -2.91 -15.39
C PHE A 28 -8.70 -4.44 -15.51
N SER A 29 -8.50 -4.98 -16.72
CA SER A 29 -8.49 -6.43 -16.98
C SER A 29 -7.37 -7.16 -16.24
N THR A 30 -6.17 -6.58 -16.18
CA THR A 30 -5.02 -7.14 -15.46
C THR A 30 -5.24 -7.18 -13.96
N VAL A 31 -5.79 -6.10 -13.38
CA VAL A 31 -6.14 -6.02 -11.96
C VAL A 31 -7.24 -7.03 -11.63
N GLN A 32 -8.25 -7.15 -12.49
CA GLN A 32 -9.33 -8.11 -12.31
C GLN A 32 -8.82 -9.56 -12.36
N LYS A 33 -7.88 -9.87 -13.26
CA LYS A 33 -7.23 -11.19 -13.32
C LYS A 33 -6.42 -11.49 -12.06
N LYS A 34 -5.59 -10.54 -11.59
CA LYS A 34 -4.83 -10.69 -10.34
C LYS A 34 -5.73 -10.96 -9.13
N MET A 35 -6.92 -10.34 -9.08
CA MET A 35 -7.90 -10.63 -8.02
C MET A 35 -8.52 -12.03 -8.14
N GLN A 36 -8.77 -12.51 -9.36
CA GLN A 36 -9.24 -13.87 -9.60
C GLN A 36 -8.18 -14.90 -9.20
N ASP A 37 -6.92 -14.68 -9.57
CA ASP A 37 -5.79 -15.54 -9.21
C ASP A 37 -5.60 -15.58 -7.69
N TYR A 38 -5.66 -14.41 -7.02
CA TYR A 38 -5.58 -14.33 -5.56
C TYR A 38 -6.72 -15.10 -4.87
N ARG A 39 -7.93 -15.03 -5.44
CA ARG A 39 -9.07 -15.80 -4.95
C ARG A 39 -8.89 -17.31 -5.14
N GLN A 40 -8.31 -17.74 -6.25
CA GLN A 40 -7.99 -19.16 -6.47
C GLN A 40 -6.97 -19.64 -5.44
N MET A 41 -5.92 -18.86 -5.18
CA MET A 41 -4.93 -19.18 -4.13
C MET A 41 -5.58 -19.25 -2.74
N LEU A 42 -6.51 -18.35 -2.42
CA LEU A 42 -7.30 -18.40 -1.17
C LEU A 42 -8.28 -19.57 -1.11
N ALA A 43 -8.70 -20.12 -2.25
CA ALA A 43 -9.56 -21.31 -2.29
C ALA A 43 -8.73 -22.60 -2.16
N GLU A 44 -7.48 -22.59 -2.65
CA GLU A 44 -6.52 -23.68 -2.48
C GLU A 44 -5.97 -23.75 -1.05
N TYR A 45 -5.80 -22.60 -0.39
CA TYR A 45 -5.52 -22.55 1.04
C TYR A 45 -6.83 -22.70 1.82
N GLU A 46 -7.04 -23.86 2.48
CA GLU A 46 -8.13 -24.06 3.47
C GLU A 46 -7.97 -23.20 4.76
N ALA A 47 -7.23 -22.10 4.69
CA ALA A 47 -7.08 -21.18 5.80
C ALA A 47 -8.38 -20.36 5.98
N PRO A 48 -8.87 -20.19 7.22
CA PRO A 48 -10.08 -19.40 7.45
C PRO A 48 -9.85 -17.97 6.94
N PRO A 49 -10.75 -17.44 6.07
CA PRO A 49 -10.55 -16.18 5.37
C PRO A 49 -10.36 -14.98 6.32
N ASP A 50 -10.91 -15.08 7.53
CA ASP A 50 -10.74 -14.08 8.60
C ASP A 50 -9.32 -14.05 9.19
N ALA A 51 -8.62 -15.19 9.24
CA ALA A 51 -7.24 -15.24 9.70
C ALA A 51 -6.30 -14.59 8.69
N THR A 52 -6.48 -14.87 7.40
CA THR A 52 -5.69 -14.25 6.32
C THR A 52 -5.89 -12.74 6.27
N ARG A 53 -7.12 -12.28 6.47
CA ARG A 53 -7.45 -10.85 6.59
C ARG A 53 -6.70 -10.22 7.76
N ARG A 54 -6.82 -10.78 8.98
CA ARG A 54 -6.14 -10.25 10.18
C ARG A 54 -4.62 -10.18 10.02
N ILE A 55 -4.01 -11.22 9.46
CA ILE A 55 -2.56 -11.26 9.24
C ILE A 55 -2.14 -10.16 8.26
N ASN A 56 -2.86 -9.97 7.16
CA ASN A 56 -2.56 -8.94 6.18
C ASN A 56 -2.75 -7.52 6.76
N THR A 57 -3.82 -7.30 7.56
CA THR A 57 -4.04 -6.01 8.25
C THR A 57 -2.93 -5.73 9.26
N LEU A 58 -2.51 -6.73 10.03
CA LEU A 58 -1.39 -6.62 10.97
C LEU A 58 -0.08 -6.30 10.26
N GLN A 59 0.24 -7.02 9.17
CA GLN A 59 1.44 -6.78 8.38
C GLN A 59 1.46 -5.37 7.78
N ASN A 60 0.36 -4.93 7.16
CA ASN A 60 0.25 -3.56 6.64
C ASN A 60 0.36 -2.50 7.75
N GLY A 61 -0.24 -2.77 8.92
CA GLY A 61 -0.14 -1.89 10.08
C GLY A 61 1.30 -1.75 10.59
N PHE A 62 2.03 -2.87 10.75
CA PHE A 62 3.44 -2.86 11.13
C PHE A 62 4.32 -2.17 10.09
N LEU A 63 4.06 -2.41 8.80
CA LEU A 63 4.81 -1.77 7.72
C LEU A 63 4.61 -0.25 7.72
N ALA A 64 3.36 0.21 7.89
CA ALA A 64 3.03 1.62 7.96
C ALA A 64 3.66 2.30 9.20
N LEU A 65 3.59 1.65 10.37
CA LEU A 65 4.24 2.13 11.59
C LEU A 65 5.76 2.22 11.42
N GLY A 66 6.39 1.20 10.86
CA GLY A 66 7.83 1.21 10.56
C GLY A 66 8.22 2.37 9.65
N TYR A 67 7.42 2.64 8.62
CA TYR A 67 7.65 3.74 7.69
C TYR A 67 7.54 5.12 8.35
N VAL A 68 6.55 5.31 9.23
CA VAL A 68 6.35 6.55 10.00
C VAL A 68 7.47 6.75 11.01
N VAL A 69 7.88 5.70 11.72
CA VAL A 69 8.99 5.77 12.68
C VAL A 69 10.30 6.11 11.97
N LEU A 70 10.59 5.47 10.83
CA LEU A 70 11.80 5.78 10.04
C LEU A 70 11.78 7.22 9.52
N ALA A 71 10.62 7.72 9.06
CA ALA A 71 10.48 9.11 8.64
C ALA A 71 10.67 10.08 9.81
N HIS A 72 10.24 9.71 11.02
CA HIS A 72 10.44 10.55 12.20
C HIS A 72 11.92 10.61 12.59
N LEU A 73 12.60 9.46 12.58
CA LEU A 73 14.04 9.36 12.83
C LEU A 73 14.87 10.07 11.76
N ALA A 74 14.40 10.14 10.51
CA ALA A 74 15.02 10.89 9.43
C ALA A 74 14.84 12.42 9.55
N GLY A 75 14.16 12.91 10.59
CA GLY A 75 14.03 14.34 10.89
C GLY A 75 12.87 15.05 10.18
N PHE A 76 11.89 14.31 9.62
CA PHE A 76 10.72 14.94 9.02
C PHE A 76 9.81 15.60 10.07
N THR A 77 9.12 16.68 9.66
CA THR A 77 8.22 17.44 10.53
C THR A 77 6.97 16.63 10.92
N LEU A 78 6.46 16.88 12.13
CA LEU A 78 5.32 16.16 12.71
C LEU A 78 4.04 16.24 11.86
N TRP A 79 3.80 17.35 11.17
CA TRP A 79 2.66 17.49 10.26
C TRP A 79 2.77 16.57 9.03
N PHE A 80 3.98 16.38 8.50
CA PHE A 80 4.22 15.45 7.38
C PHE A 80 4.03 13.99 7.82
N LEU A 81 4.49 13.66 9.04
CA LEU A 81 4.27 12.36 9.66
C LEU A 81 2.79 12.05 9.86
N ALA A 82 2.02 13.02 10.36
CA ALA A 82 0.58 12.89 10.53
C ALA A 82 -0.15 12.68 9.19
N LEU A 83 0.27 13.42 8.13
CA LEU A 83 -0.28 13.25 6.78
C LEU A 83 0.02 11.86 6.22
N MET A 84 1.26 11.39 6.36
CA MET A 84 1.65 10.03 5.96
C MET A 84 0.84 8.98 6.71
N ALA A 85 0.75 9.09 8.03
CA ALA A 85 -0.01 8.16 8.86
C ALA A 85 -1.46 8.10 8.39
N ALA A 86 -2.14 9.25 8.27
CA ALA A 86 -3.54 9.31 7.81
C ALA A 86 -3.75 8.65 6.43
N LYS A 87 -2.82 8.89 5.50
CA LYS A 87 -2.87 8.29 4.16
C LYS A 87 -2.62 6.77 4.21
N PHE A 88 -1.70 6.29 5.03
CA PHE A 88 -1.51 4.84 5.22
C PHE A 88 -2.72 4.18 5.89
N THR A 89 -3.38 4.84 6.84
CA THR A 89 -4.63 4.34 7.43
C THR A 89 -5.73 4.24 6.38
N LEU A 90 -5.84 5.23 5.48
CA LEU A 90 -6.75 5.19 4.35
C LEU A 90 -6.45 4.03 3.39
N SER A 91 -5.18 3.84 2.99
CA SER A 91 -4.79 2.71 2.14
C SER A 91 -5.08 1.35 2.82
N CYS A 92 -4.88 1.24 4.14
CA CYS A 92 -5.24 0.04 4.90
C CYS A 92 -6.75 -0.20 4.91
N CYS A 93 -7.57 0.85 5.13
CA CYS A 93 -9.02 0.76 5.06
C CYS A 93 -9.52 0.36 3.67
N PHE A 94 -8.90 0.87 2.60
CA PHE A 94 -9.21 0.46 1.23
C PHE A 94 -8.82 -0.99 0.96
N SER A 95 -7.64 -1.41 1.41
CA SER A 95 -7.19 -2.80 1.29
C SER A 95 -8.12 -3.76 2.04
N ASP A 96 -8.58 -3.37 3.22
CA ASP A 96 -9.50 -4.16 4.04
C ASP A 96 -10.90 -4.27 3.40
N LYS A 97 -11.44 -3.17 2.87
CA LYS A 97 -12.67 -3.18 2.07
C LYS A 97 -12.56 -4.07 0.84
N LEU A 98 -11.39 -4.06 0.19
CA LEU A 98 -11.13 -4.84 -1.02
C LEU A 98 -11.01 -6.33 -0.69
N HIS A 99 -10.37 -6.69 0.41
CA HIS A 99 -10.38 -8.04 0.96
C HIS A 99 -11.78 -8.51 1.31
N CYS A 100 -12.58 -7.67 1.99
CA CYS A 100 -13.99 -7.96 2.24
C CYS A 100 -14.77 -8.22 0.95
N LEU A 101 -14.61 -7.39 -0.08
CA LEU A 101 -15.26 -7.58 -1.38
C LEU A 101 -14.85 -8.90 -2.06
N VAL A 102 -13.57 -9.24 -2.03
CA VAL A 102 -13.03 -10.49 -2.60
C VAL A 102 -13.54 -11.72 -1.84
N ILE A 103 -13.60 -11.65 -0.51
CA ILE A 103 -14.03 -12.73 0.38
C ILE A 103 -15.56 -12.90 0.39
N HIS A 104 -16.35 -11.82 0.39
CA HIS A 104 -17.82 -11.83 0.40
C HIS A 104 -18.48 -12.01 -0.99
N ARG A 105 -17.71 -12.45 -1.99
CA ARG A 105 -18.25 -13.01 -3.25
C ARG A 105 -18.92 -12.02 -4.21
N GLU A 106 -18.74 -10.70 -4.05
CA GLU A 106 -19.11 -9.74 -5.11
C GLU A 106 -18.14 -9.89 -6.29
N ARG A 107 -18.64 -10.46 -7.40
CA ARG A 107 -17.83 -10.97 -8.52
C ARG A 107 -17.11 -9.90 -9.35
N THR A 108 -17.36 -8.61 -9.12
CA THR A 108 -16.89 -7.55 -10.03
C THR A 108 -16.38 -6.34 -9.25
N LEU A 109 -15.10 -6.03 -9.48
CA LEU A 109 -14.47 -4.80 -9.03
C LEU A 109 -15.19 -3.62 -9.69
N SER A 110 -15.92 -2.81 -8.94
CA SER A 110 -16.61 -1.65 -9.53
C SER A 110 -15.59 -0.66 -10.11
N ARG A 111 -15.90 -0.07 -11.28
CA ARG A 111 -15.04 0.94 -11.94
C ARG A 111 -14.66 2.10 -11.02
N ARG A 112 -15.51 2.45 -10.06
CA ARG A 112 -15.24 3.48 -9.05
C ARG A 112 -14.11 3.06 -8.10
N PHE A 113 -14.10 1.80 -7.66
CA PHE A 113 -13.03 1.25 -6.83
C PHE A 113 -11.70 1.11 -7.57
N TYR A 114 -11.74 0.78 -8.86
CA TYR A 114 -10.52 0.81 -9.69
C TYR A 114 -9.95 2.23 -9.83
N GLY A 115 -10.81 3.23 -10.00
CA GLY A 115 -10.40 4.65 -9.99
C GLY A 115 -9.73 5.04 -8.66
N LEU A 116 -10.29 4.60 -7.53
CA LEU A 116 -9.70 4.82 -6.20
C LEU A 116 -8.35 4.11 -6.04
N LEU A 117 -8.21 2.88 -6.56
CA LEU A 117 -6.93 2.15 -6.54
C LEU A 117 -5.84 2.88 -7.34
N LYS A 118 -6.20 3.47 -8.48
CA LYS A 118 -5.29 4.29 -9.29
C LYS A 118 -4.95 5.61 -8.63
N ALA A 119 -5.93 6.26 -7.98
CA ALA A 119 -5.68 7.48 -7.22
C ALA A 119 -4.73 7.21 -6.04
N ASP A 120 -4.92 6.11 -5.31
CA ASP A 120 -4.00 5.67 -4.25
C ASP A 120 -2.59 5.39 -4.81
N ALA A 121 -2.49 4.70 -5.94
CA ALA A 121 -1.21 4.47 -6.61
C ALA A 121 -0.52 5.78 -7.03
N LEU A 122 -1.25 6.76 -7.58
CA LEU A 122 -0.72 8.09 -7.91
C LEU A 122 -0.19 8.82 -6.68
N LEU A 123 -0.97 8.81 -5.58
CA LEU A 123 -0.54 9.43 -4.33
C LEU A 123 0.69 8.74 -3.75
N ASN A 124 0.79 7.41 -3.85
CA ASN A 124 1.97 6.66 -3.43
C ASN A 124 3.21 7.05 -4.26
N ILE A 125 3.07 7.17 -5.59
CA ILE A 125 4.12 7.63 -6.50
C ILE A 125 4.58 9.04 -6.12
N PHE A 126 3.63 9.97 -5.96
CA PHE A 126 3.95 11.35 -5.62
C PHE A 126 4.67 11.45 -4.27
N LEU A 127 4.19 10.73 -3.27
CA LEU A 127 4.73 10.76 -1.92
C LEU A 127 6.11 10.09 -1.82
N SER A 128 6.33 9.00 -2.55
CA SER A 128 7.65 8.36 -2.65
C SER A 128 8.64 9.21 -3.45
N ALA A 129 8.23 9.84 -4.54
CA ALA A 129 9.06 10.78 -5.29
C ALA A 129 9.44 12.01 -4.43
N PHE A 130 8.48 12.56 -3.69
CA PHE A 130 8.72 13.68 -2.78
C PHE A 130 9.72 13.30 -1.67
N LEU A 131 9.53 12.14 -1.03
CA LEU A 131 10.46 11.62 -0.01
C LEU A 131 11.86 11.43 -0.56
N LEU A 132 12.00 10.84 -1.75
CA LEU A 132 13.29 10.67 -2.41
C LEU A 132 13.95 12.02 -2.69
N LEU A 133 13.19 13.00 -3.18
CA LEU A 133 13.72 14.32 -3.49
C LEU A 133 14.19 15.03 -2.21
N VAL A 134 13.41 15.00 -1.13
CA VAL A 134 13.77 15.63 0.16
C VAL A 134 14.95 14.94 0.84
N LEU A 135 15.13 13.64 0.67
CA LEU A 135 16.23 12.89 1.29
C LEU A 135 17.54 12.93 0.50
N VAL A 136 17.47 13.14 -0.81
CA VAL A 136 18.64 13.21 -1.70
C VAL A 136 19.18 14.64 -1.83
N LEU A 137 18.32 15.65 -1.72
CA LEU A 137 18.68 17.07 -1.76
C LEU A 137 19.26 17.54 -0.41
#